data_AF-A0A410MH70-F1
#
_entry.id   AF-A0A410MH70-F1
#
_cell.length_a   1.000
_cell.length_b   1.000
_cell.length_c   1.000
_cell.angle_alpha   90.00
_cell.angle_beta   90.00
_cell.angle_gamma   90.00
#
_symmetry.space_group_name_H-M   'P 1'
#
loop_
_entity.id
_entity.type
_entity.pdbx_description
1 polymer ?
#
loop_
_entity_poly.entity_id
_entity_poly.type
_entity_poly.pdbx_seq_one_letter_code
_entity_poly.pdbx_strand_id
1 'polypeptide(L)'
;MEQYKNVSGWREEVALVLRSKVEEFHLLGYKRATERELWDCLVKKVWKDDTEKRLYQVVQDIFHLSTHTYTSYLTTEAYQNDDLLASLEALNNSTD
;
A
#
# COMPACT_ATOMS: atom_id res chain seq x y z
N MET A 1 -27.57 9.57 -5.11
CA MET A 1 -26.40 10.04 -5.89
C MET A 1 -25.18 9.32 -5.35
N GLU A 2 -24.37 8.68 -6.19
CA GLU A 2 -23.13 8.03 -5.72
C GLU A 2 -22.17 9.11 -5.22
N GLN A 3 -21.74 8.97 -3.97
CA GLN A 3 -20.86 9.92 -3.30
C GLN A 3 -19.41 9.74 -3.78
N TYR A 4 -18.74 10.85 -4.08
CA TYR A 4 -17.29 10.90 -4.22
C TYR A 4 -16.68 11.31 -2.88
N LYS A 5 -15.57 10.67 -2.53
CA LYS A 5 -14.70 11.06 -1.42
C LYS A 5 -13.26 10.76 -1.83
N ASN A 6 -12.30 11.39 -1.16
CA ASN A 6 -10.92 10.92 -1.20
C ASN A 6 -10.85 9.44 -0.76
N VAL A 7 -9.91 8.68 -1.33
CA VAL A 7 -9.74 7.26 -1.01
C VAL A 7 -9.56 7.00 0.48
N SER A 8 -8.86 7.88 1.21
CA SER A 8 -8.73 7.83 2.67
C SER A 8 -10.07 7.79 3.39
N GLY A 9 -11.07 8.52 2.89
CA GLY A 9 -12.43 8.59 3.43
C GLY A 9 -13.30 7.36 3.19
N TRP A 10 -12.77 6.33 2.51
CA TRP A 10 -13.41 5.02 2.33
C TRP A 10 -12.76 3.90 3.17
N ARG A 11 -11.69 4.20 3.91
CA ARG A 11 -10.83 3.18 4.53
C ARG A 11 -11.58 2.25 5.48
N GLU A 12 -12.52 2.79 6.25
CA GLU A 12 -13.32 2.01 7.19
C GLU A 12 -14.34 1.13 6.45
N GLU A 13 -15.01 1.68 5.43
CA GLU A 13 -16.03 0.98 4.65
C GLU A 13 -15.45 -0.18 3.82
N VAL A 14 -14.18 -0.09 3.40
CA VAL A 14 -13.51 -1.14 2.60
C VAL A 14 -12.64 -2.09 3.43
N ALA A 15 -12.63 -1.98 4.76
CA ALA A 15 -11.77 -2.80 5.62
C ALA A 15 -11.95 -4.31 5.38
N LEU A 16 -13.19 -4.78 5.25
CA LEU A 16 -13.48 -6.20 4.95
C LEU A 16 -12.97 -6.63 3.57
N VAL A 17 -13.01 -5.72 2.58
CA VAL A 17 -12.52 -5.97 1.22
C VAL A 17 -10.99 -6.08 1.21
N LEU A 18 -10.31 -5.16 1.92
CA LEU A 18 -8.86 -5.22 2.11
C LEU A 18 -8.43 -6.51 2.79
N ARG A 19 -9.12 -6.89 3.86
CA ARG A 19 -8.84 -8.14 4.58
C ARG A 19 -8.96 -9.37 3.66
N SER A 20 -10.04 -9.43 2.88
CA SER A 20 -10.23 -10.52 1.91
C SER A 20 -9.08 -10.58 0.88
N LYS A 21 -8.58 -9.42 0.43
CA LYS A 21 -7.43 -9.35 -0.48
C LYS A 21 -6.12 -9.78 0.18
N VAL A 22 -5.91 -9.45 1.46
CA VAL A 22 -4.78 -9.96 2.25
C VAL A 22 -4.82 -11.48 2.34
N GLU A 23 -5.98 -12.06 2.63
CA GLU A 23 -6.16 -13.50 2.70
C GLU A 23 -5.88 -14.18 1.35
N GLU A 24 -6.31 -13.59 0.23
CA GLU A 24 -5.93 -14.02 -1.13
C GLU A 24 -4.40 -14.03 -1.31
N PHE A 25 -3.71 -12.96 -0.91
CA PHE A 25 -2.26 -12.85 -1.02
C PHE A 25 -1.54 -13.88 -0.15
N HIS A 26 -2.07 -14.16 1.03
CA HIS A 26 -1.56 -15.23 1.90
C HIS A 26 -1.72 -16.61 1.26
N LEU A 27 -2.82 -16.87 0.57
CA LEU A 27 -3.02 -18.11 -0.21
C LEU A 27 -2.02 -18.23 -1.36
N LEU A 28 -1.66 -17.11 -1.98
CA LEU A 28 -0.64 -17.04 -3.05
C LEU A 28 0.82 -17.09 -2.53
N GLY A 29 1.02 -17.20 -1.21
CA GLY A 29 2.34 -17.37 -0.59
C GLY A 29 2.92 -16.10 0.08
N TYR A 30 2.25 -14.95 -0.02
CA TYR A 30 2.69 -13.69 0.59
C TYR A 30 2.28 -13.60 2.07
N LYS A 31 2.73 -14.54 2.91
CA LYS A 31 2.27 -14.71 4.31
C LYS A 31 2.43 -13.50 5.23
N ARG A 32 3.30 -12.56 4.88
CA ARG A 32 3.57 -11.35 5.67
C ARG A 32 2.72 -10.15 5.26
N ALA A 33 1.95 -10.25 4.18
CA ALA A 33 1.14 -9.13 3.71
C ALA A 33 0.14 -8.67 4.76
N THR A 34 0.02 -7.36 4.94
CA THR A 34 -0.91 -6.74 5.89
C THR A 34 -1.88 -5.79 5.19
N GLU A 35 -3.02 -5.51 5.83
CA GLU A 35 -4.00 -4.52 5.33
C GLU A 35 -3.39 -3.12 5.19
N ARG A 36 -2.40 -2.80 6.03
CA ARG A 36 -1.65 -1.55 5.95
C ARG A 36 -0.79 -1.50 4.69
N GLU A 37 0.06 -2.51 4.48
CA GLU A 37 0.95 -2.56 3.31
C GLU A 37 0.16 -2.57 1.98
N LEU A 38 -0.95 -3.31 1.92
CA LEU A 38 -1.78 -3.33 0.71
C LEU A 38 -2.42 -1.96 0.45
N TRP A 39 -2.89 -1.27 1.49
CA TRP A 39 -3.41 0.08 1.34
C TRP A 39 -2.33 1.06 0.89
N ASP A 40 -1.17 1.04 1.51
CA ASP A 40 -0.06 1.93 1.18
C ASP A 40 0.44 1.64 -0.25
N CYS A 41 0.43 0.37 -0.67
CA CYS A 41 0.68 -0.03 -2.04
C CYS A 41 -0.34 0.59 -3.01
N LEU A 42 -1.64 0.51 -2.72
CA LEU A 42 -2.70 1.12 -3.54
C LEU A 42 -2.51 2.64 -3.65
N VAL A 43 -2.28 3.32 -2.52
CA VAL A 43 -2.03 4.76 -2.50
C VAL A 43 -0.81 5.11 -3.34
N LYS A 44 0.33 4.43 -3.17
CA LYS A 44 1.57 4.80 -3.87
C LYS A 44 1.62 4.37 -5.34
N LYS A 45 1.08 3.19 -5.68
CA LYS A 45 1.26 2.57 -7.01
C LYS A 45 0.03 2.68 -7.91
N VAL A 46 -1.18 2.72 -7.35
CA VAL A 46 -2.43 2.70 -8.13
C VAL A 46 -3.07 4.08 -8.18
N TRP A 47 -3.30 4.69 -7.02
CA TRP A 47 -3.95 6.00 -6.91
C TRP A 47 -2.98 7.17 -7.04
N LYS A 48 -1.71 6.94 -6.69
CA LYS A 48 -0.59 7.89 -6.67
C LYS A 48 -0.72 9.05 -5.67
N ASP A 49 -1.91 9.27 -5.11
CA ASP A 49 -2.21 10.22 -4.02
C ASP A 49 -3.60 9.91 -3.41
N ASP A 50 -4.03 10.70 -2.42
CA ASP A 50 -5.36 10.67 -1.81
C ASP A 50 -6.44 11.26 -2.75
N THR A 51 -6.66 10.59 -3.88
CA THR A 51 -7.54 11.05 -4.97
C THR A 51 -9.03 10.79 -4.71
N GLU A 52 -9.91 11.60 -5.31
CA GLU A 52 -11.36 11.39 -5.22
C GLU A 52 -11.83 10.21 -6.07
N LYS A 53 -12.53 9.28 -5.42
CA LYS A 53 -13.12 8.09 -6.04
C LYS A 53 -14.48 7.75 -5.43
N ARG A 54 -15.28 7.00 -6.18
CA ARG A 54 -16.49 6.34 -5.67
C ARG A 54 -16.12 5.05 -4.96
N LEU A 55 -16.93 4.63 -3.98
CA LEU A 55 -16.70 3.39 -3.22
C LEU A 55 -16.46 2.16 -4.12
N TYR A 56 -17.27 1.96 -5.16
CA TYR A 56 -17.11 0.80 -6.05
C TYR A 56 -15.77 0.82 -6.80
N GLN A 57 -15.23 2.00 -7.11
CA GLN A 57 -13.93 2.13 -7.77
C GLN A 57 -12.81 1.72 -6.81
N VAL A 58 -12.90 2.13 -5.54
CA VAL A 58 -11.95 1.71 -4.50
C VAL A 58 -12.00 0.19 -4.30
N VAL A 59 -13.20 -0.38 -4.18
CA VAL A 59 -13.39 -1.84 -4.07
C VAL A 59 -12.82 -2.58 -5.29
N GLN A 60 -13.10 -2.08 -6.50
CA GLN A 60 -12.56 -2.64 -7.74
C GLN A 60 -11.03 -2.59 -7.75
N ASP A 61 -10.43 -1.45 -7.39
CA ASP A 61 -8.99 -1.25 -7.37
C ASP A 61 -8.31 -2.20 -6.35
N ILE A 62 -8.92 -2.42 -5.18
CA ILE A 62 -8.43 -3.39 -4.18
C ILE A 62 -8.39 -4.81 -4.77
N PHE A 63 -9.48 -5.27 -5.38
CA PHE A 63 -9.52 -6.63 -5.93
C PHE A 63 -8.62 -6.82 -7.16
N HIS A 64 -8.42 -5.77 -7.95
CA HIS A 64 -7.51 -5.81 -9.11
C HIS A 64 -6.03 -5.65 -8.75
N LEU A 65 -5.70 -5.39 -7.48
CA LEU A 65 -4.31 -5.31 -7.03
C LEU A 65 -3.59 -6.63 -7.31
N SER A 66 -2.60 -6.58 -8.21
CA SER A 66 -1.82 -7.75 -8.60
C SER A 66 -0.64 -7.99 -7.65
N THR A 67 -0.23 -9.25 -7.52
CA THR A 67 0.99 -9.63 -6.76
C THR A 67 2.26 -9.02 -7.36
N HIS A 68 2.28 -8.80 -8.68
CA HIS A 68 3.37 -8.09 -9.35
C HIS A 68 3.49 -6.64 -8.89
N THR A 69 2.38 -5.90 -8.86
CA THR A 69 2.33 -4.51 -8.36
C THR A 69 2.78 -4.46 -6.90
N TYR A 70 2.29 -5.39 -6.08
CA TYR A 70 2.66 -5.46 -4.67
C TYR A 70 4.14 -5.79 -4.44
N THR A 71 4.69 -6.75 -5.19
CA THR A 71 6.11 -7.10 -5.11
C THR A 71 6.97 -5.89 -5.52
N SER A 72 6.61 -5.21 -6.62
CA SER A 72 7.28 -3.98 -7.05
C SER A 72 7.24 -2.88 -5.98
N TYR A 73 6.13 -2.75 -5.26
CA TYR A 73 6.03 -1.86 -4.09
C TYR A 73 7.00 -2.26 -2.98
N LEU A 74 6.97 -3.51 -2.52
CA LEU A 74 7.86 -3.98 -1.45
C LEU A 74 9.34 -3.80 -1.79
N THR A 75 9.74 -4.10 -3.02
CA THR A 75 11.12 -3.87 -3.48
C THR A 75 11.49 -2.39 -3.43
N THR A 76 10.57 -1.49 -3.83
CA THR A 76 10.81 -0.04 -3.76
C THR A 76 11.00 0.43 -2.31
N GLU A 77 10.16 -0.03 -1.38
CA GLU A 77 10.24 0.36 0.03
C GLU A 77 11.51 -0.17 0.70
N ALA A 78 11.96 -1.38 0.34
CA ALA A 78 13.21 -1.94 0.86
C ALA A 78 14.41 -1.07 0.52
N TYR A 79 14.54 -0.64 -0.75
CA TYR A 79 15.62 0.25 -1.16
C TYR A 79 15.57 1.62 -0.46
N GLN A 80 14.37 2.21 -0.30
CA GLN A 80 14.24 3.49 0.40
C GLN A 80 14.66 3.41 1.88
N ASN A 81 14.37 2.29 2.53
CA ASN A 81 14.78 2.07 3.92
C ASN A 81 16.30 1.89 4.05
N ASP A 82 16.92 1.16 3.12
CA ASP A 82 18.38 0.96 3.10
C ASP A 82 19.11 2.30 2.87
N ASP A 83 18.63 3.12 1.93
CA ASP A 83 19.18 4.45 1.64
C ASP A 83 19.08 5.40 2.85
N LEU A 84 17.94 5.35 3.57
CA LEU A 84 17.73 6.13 4.78
C LEU A 84 18.70 5.73 5.89
N LEU A 85 18.89 4.42 6.11
CA LEU A 85 19.79 3.91 7.14
C LEU A 85 21.23 4.31 6.86
N ALA A 86 21.70 4.14 5.62
CA ALA A 86 23.04 4.54 5.20
C ALA A 86 23.29 6.05 5.43
N SER A 87 22.28 6.88 5.15
CA SER A 87 22.36 8.33 5.36
C SER A 87 22.46 8.71 6.84
N LEU A 88 21.72 8.02 7.72
CA LEU A 88 21.79 8.22 9.17
C LEU A 88 23.16 7.80 9.74
N GLU A 89 23.70 6.67 9.30
CA GLU A 89 25.03 6.19 9.72
C GLU A 89 26.15 7.17 9.31
N ALA A 90 26.08 7.72 8.10
CA ALA A 90 27.04 8.71 7.62
C ALA A 90 27.05 9.99 8.47
N LEU A 91 25.87 10.48 8.88
CA LEU A 91 25.75 11.64 9.78
C LEU A 91 26.33 11.34 11.16
N ASN A 92 26.04 10.17 11.73
CA ASN A 92 26.51 9.82 13.06
C ASN A 92 28.05 9.72 13.13
N ASN A 93 28.66 9.11 12.11
CA ASN A 93 30.13 8.96 12.01
C ASN A 93 30.87 10.28 11.68
N SER A 94 30.14 11.37 11.37
CA SER A 94 30.71 12.69 11.11
C SER A 94 30.82 13.56 12.38
N THR A 95 30.41 13.03 13.53
CA THR A 95 30.35 13.77 14.81
C THR A 95 31.47 13.39 15.79
N ASP A 96 32.44 12.58 15.36
CA ASP A 96 33.68 12.25 16.09
C ASP A 96 34.91 12.95 15.49
#